data_AF-A0A821GN39-F1
#
_entry.id   AF-A0A821GN39-F1
#
_cell.length_a   1.000
_cell.length_b   1.000
_cell.length_c   1.000
_cell.angle_alpha   90.00
_cell.angle_beta   90.00
_cell.angle_gamma   90.00
#
_symmetry.space_group_name_H-M   'P 1'
#
loop_
_entity.id
_entity.type
_entity.pdbx_description
1 polymer ?
#
loop_
_entity_poly.entity_id
_entity_poly.type
_entity_poly.pdbx_seq_one_letter_code
_entity_poly.pdbx_strand_id
1 'polypeptide(L)'
;ILRITSLKGFGWALRGQFDYDNNGYLDLAVSSIHSETVAIILTRPVLRLQTKLHHSSPTIPLNCTLRSDDACFILTICIYLHDSKYQPSKRDS
;
A
#
# COMPACT_ATOMS: atom_id res chain seq x y z
N ILE A 1 -17.07 -5.46 -19.79
CA ILE A 1 -17.15 -5.88 -18.36
C ILE A 1 -17.76 -7.27 -18.35
N LEU A 2 -16.96 -8.31 -18.11
CA LEU A 2 -17.47 -9.68 -17.97
C LEU A 2 -18.27 -9.75 -16.67
N ARG A 3 -19.58 -9.99 -16.77
CA ARG A 3 -20.43 -10.31 -15.60
C ARG A 3 -20.18 -11.77 -15.25
N ILE A 4 -19.25 -12.00 -14.33
CA ILE A 4 -19.09 -13.32 -13.72
C ILE A 4 -20.29 -13.55 -12.80
N THR A 5 -21.21 -14.40 -13.23
CA THR A 5 -22.24 -14.96 -12.36
C THR A 5 -21.57 -15.89 -11.33
N SER A 6 -22.26 -16.21 -10.23
CA SER A 6 -21.72 -17.02 -9.14
C SER A 6 -20.95 -18.26 -9.65
N LEU A 7 -19.62 -18.25 -9.52
CA LEU A 7 -18.75 -19.36 -9.89
C LEU A 7 -19.03 -20.57 -8.98
N LYS A 8 -19.25 -21.75 -9.56
CA LYS A 8 -19.54 -23.00 -8.84
C LYS A 8 -18.30 -23.87 -8.76
N GLY A 9 -17.98 -24.34 -7.55
CA GLY A 9 -16.75 -25.10 -7.30
C GLY A 9 -15.48 -24.24 -7.48
N PHE A 10 -15.59 -22.94 -7.21
CA PHE A 10 -14.46 -22.01 -7.19
C PHE A 10 -13.46 -22.42 -6.11
N GLY A 11 -12.16 -22.42 -6.44
CA GLY A 11 -11.11 -22.84 -5.52
C GLY A 11 -10.75 -24.33 -5.59
N TRP A 12 -11.25 -25.06 -6.60
CA TRP A 12 -10.94 -26.49 -6.77
C TRP A 12 -9.45 -26.75 -7.01
N ALA A 13 -8.80 -25.92 -7.85
CA ALA A 13 -7.37 -25.97 -8.09
C ALA A 13 -6.77 -24.57 -8.09
N LEU A 14 -5.52 -24.48 -7.62
CA LEU A 14 -4.77 -23.26 -7.44
C LEU A 14 -3.41 -23.38 -8.12
N ARG A 15 -2.98 -22.32 -8.81
CA ARG A 15 -1.60 -22.17 -9.29
C ARG A 15 -1.14 -20.75 -8.98
N GLY A 16 -0.04 -20.63 -8.24
CA GLY A 16 0.60 -19.34 -7.95
C GLY A 16 1.99 -19.24 -8.57
N GLN A 17 2.77 -18.28 -8.07
CA GLN A 17 4.18 -18.06 -8.43
C GLN A 17 4.43 -17.70 -9.91
N PHE A 18 3.56 -16.86 -10.48
CA PHE A 18 3.78 -16.22 -11.77
C PHE A 18 3.34 -14.76 -11.69
N ASP A 19 3.86 -13.92 -12.57
CA ASP A 19 3.51 -12.50 -12.67
C ASP A 19 2.86 -12.30 -14.04
N TYR A 20 1.54 -12.13 -14.06
CA TYR A 20 0.73 -12.08 -15.28
C TYR A 20 0.75 -10.69 -15.93
N ASP A 21 0.76 -9.64 -15.12
CA ASP A 21 0.73 -8.25 -15.57
C ASP A 21 2.11 -7.56 -15.54
N ASN A 22 3.17 -8.30 -15.18
CA ASN A 22 4.56 -7.84 -15.09
C ASN A 22 4.77 -6.69 -14.10
N ASN A 23 3.96 -6.61 -13.04
CA ASN A 23 4.07 -5.55 -12.02
C ASN A 23 5.07 -5.90 -10.90
N GLY A 24 5.68 -7.09 -10.95
CA GLY A 24 6.64 -7.60 -9.99
C GLY A 24 6.00 -8.30 -8.79
N TYR A 25 4.68 -8.40 -8.70
CA TYR A 25 3.96 -9.11 -7.65
C TYR A 25 3.38 -10.41 -8.21
N LEU A 26 3.53 -11.50 -7.46
CA LEU A 26 3.08 -12.81 -7.93
C LEU A 26 1.55 -12.92 -7.84
N ASP A 27 0.92 -13.38 -8.90
CA ASP A 27 -0.51 -13.56 -9.07
C ASP A 27 -0.95 -15.00 -8.77
N LEU A 28 -2.27 -15.20 -8.75
CA LEU A 28 -2.91 -16.48 -8.46
C LEU A 28 -3.97 -16.82 -9.50
N ALA A 29 -3.84 -17.99 -10.13
CA ALA A 29 -4.89 -18.60 -10.93
C ALA A 29 -5.75 -19.54 -10.07
N VAL A 30 -7.08 -19.40 -10.18
CA VAL A 30 -8.06 -20.19 -9.42
C VAL A 30 -9.08 -20.79 -10.37
N SER A 31 -9.25 -22.11 -10.34
CA SER A 31 -10.25 -22.80 -11.15
C SER A 31 -11.62 -22.88 -10.49
N SER A 32 -12.66 -22.96 -11.32
CA SER A 32 -14.04 -23.22 -10.95
C SER A 32 -14.53 -24.45 -11.71
N ILE A 33 -14.42 -25.63 -11.09
CA ILE A 33 -14.61 -26.91 -11.80
C ILE A 33 -16.02 -27.10 -12.39
N HIS A 34 -17.06 -26.61 -11.70
CA HIS A 34 -18.45 -26.71 -12.19
C HIS A 34 -18.87 -25.51 -13.05
N SER A 35 -17.95 -24.62 -13.39
CA SER A 35 -18.22 -23.45 -14.24
C SER A 35 -17.23 -23.32 -15.40
N GLU A 36 -16.38 -24.33 -15.61
CA GLU A 36 -15.43 -24.40 -16.72
C GLU A 36 -14.60 -23.11 -16.90
N THR A 37 -14.31 -22.44 -15.79
CA THR A 37 -13.70 -21.10 -15.77
C THR A 37 -12.45 -21.10 -14.89
N VAL A 38 -11.44 -20.35 -15.31
CA VAL A 38 -10.27 -20.01 -14.49
C VAL A 38 -10.23 -18.50 -14.31
N ALA A 39 -10.20 -18.04 -13.07
CA ALA A 39 -10.00 -16.65 -12.73
C ALA A 39 -8.50 -16.39 -12.46
N ILE A 40 -8.00 -15.26 -12.96
CA ILE A 40 -6.67 -14.74 -12.59
C ILE A 40 -6.90 -13.62 -11.57
N ILE A 41 -6.34 -13.78 -10.38
CA ILE A 41 -6.36 -12.80 -9.31
C ILE A 41 -5.04 -12.04 -9.38
N LEU A 42 -5.13 -10.76 -9.77
CA LEU A 42 -3.99 -9.86 -9.85
C LEU A 42 -3.63 -9.33 -8.47
N THR A 43 -2.38 -9.49 -8.07
CA THR A 43 -1.86 -8.95 -6.81
C THR A 43 -1.61 -7.46 -6.94
N ARG A 44 -1.91 -6.71 -5.87
CA ARG A 44 -1.70 -5.26 -5.82
C ARG A 44 -0.35 -4.93 -5.17
N PRO A 45 0.32 -3.85 -5.61
CA PRO A 45 1.52 -3.35 -4.94
C PRO A 45 1.29 -3.04 -3.46
N VAL A 46 2.28 -3.36 -2.62
CA VAL A 46 2.24 -3.13 -1.18
C VAL A 46 3.14 -1.94 -0.83
N LEU A 47 2.50 -0.83 -0.45
CA LEU A 47 3.21 0.37 0.01
C LEU A 47 3.35 0.33 1.54
N ARG A 48 4.57 0.45 2.04
CA ARG A 48 4.83 0.61 3.48
C ARG A 48 5.09 2.08 3.78
N LEU A 49 4.16 2.70 4.48
CA LEU A 49 4.32 4.07 4.96
C LEU A 49 4.90 4.04 6.37
N GLN A 50 5.98 4.78 6.58
CA GLN A 50 6.48 5.08 7.92
C GLN A 50 6.31 6.57 8.16
N THR A 51 5.70 6.93 9.27
CA THR A 51 5.53 8.33 9.67
C THR A 51 6.35 8.59 10.93
N LYS A 52 7.03 9.74 10.95
CA LYS A 52 7.68 10.26 12.16
C LYS A 52 7.07 11.61 12.49
N LEU A 53 6.71 11.75 13.75
CA LEU A 53 6.20 12.99 14.32
C LEU A 53 7.31 13.60 15.17
N HIS A 54 7.72 14.81 14.82
CA HIS A 54 8.67 15.59 15.60
C HIS A 54 7.97 16.83 16.13
N HIS A 55 8.14 17.08 17.41
CA HIS A 55 7.60 18.26 18.08
C HIS A 55 8.76 19.13 18.55
N SER A 56 8.64 20.45 18.42
CA SER A 56 9.74 21.39 18.70
C SER A 56 10.19 21.43 20.16
N SER A 57 9.31 21.13 21.11
CA SER A 57 9.62 21.14 22.55
C SER A 57 8.79 20.11 23.34
N PRO A 58 9.31 19.40 24.34
CA PRO A 58 8.47 18.53 25.18
C PRO A 58 7.42 19.30 26.01
N THR A 59 7.54 20.62 26.11
CA THR A 59 6.60 21.51 26.81
C THR A 59 6.02 22.54 25.84
N ILE A 60 4.73 22.84 25.99
CA ILE A 60 4.02 23.80 25.12
C ILE A 60 3.97 25.16 25.82
N PRO A 61 4.67 26.19 25.33
CA PRO A 61 4.61 27.52 25.89
C PRO A 61 3.30 28.23 25.52
N LEU A 62 2.74 29.00 26.47
CA LEU A 62 1.47 29.75 26.36
C LEU A 62 1.66 31.19 25.84
N ASN A 63 2.81 31.50 25.24
CA ASN A 63 3.22 32.87 24.93
C ASN A 63 3.33 33.18 23.42
N CYS A 64 2.49 32.54 22.61
CA CYS A 64 2.44 32.85 21.19
C CYS A 64 1.67 34.14 20.89
N THR A 65 2.23 34.98 20.04
CA THR A 65 1.71 36.32 19.73
C THR A 65 0.67 36.37 18.60
N LEU A 66 -0.25 35.40 18.53
CA LEU A 66 -1.43 35.45 17.65
C LEU A 66 -2.66 36.00 18.39
N ARG A 67 -2.87 35.58 19.65
CA ARG A 67 -3.74 36.19 20.68
C ARG A 67 -3.13 35.96 22.07
N SER A 68 -3.48 36.79 23.04
CA SER A 68 -3.09 36.55 24.44
C SER A 68 -3.74 35.26 24.94
N ASP A 69 -2.95 34.36 25.53
CA ASP A 69 -3.27 32.99 26.02
C ASP A 69 -3.24 31.83 25.00
N ASP A 70 -2.70 32.03 23.79
CA ASP A 70 -2.53 30.93 22.83
C ASP A 70 -1.27 30.08 23.13
N ALA A 71 -1.46 28.76 23.19
CA ALA A 71 -0.39 27.77 23.26
C ALA A 71 0.02 27.34 21.85
N CYS A 72 1.31 27.42 21.49
CA CYS A 72 1.77 26.84 20.23
C CYS A 72 3.00 25.99 20.37
N PHE A 73 3.14 25.16 19.36
CA PHE A 73 4.29 24.34 19.10
C PHE A 73 4.39 24.10 17.60
N ILE A 74 5.59 23.75 17.15
CA ILE A 74 5.80 23.33 15.77
C ILE A 74 5.73 21.82 15.73
N LEU A 75 4.81 21.33 14.92
CA LEU A 75 4.69 19.91 14.60
C LEU A 75 5.27 19.67 13.21
N THR A 76 6.36 18.91 13.16
CA THR A 76 6.96 18.45 11.92
C THR A 76 6.54 17.01 11.66
N ILE A 77 5.91 16.77 10.52
CA ILE A 77 5.47 15.45 10.08
C ILE A 77 6.39 15.01 8.95
N CYS A 78 7.08 13.90 9.14
CA CYS A 78 7.89 13.26 8.10
C CYS A 78 7.21 11.97 7.65
N ILE A 79 6.92 11.85 6.36
CA ILE A 79 6.32 10.66 5.76
C ILE A 79 7.37 10.01 4.87
N TYR A 80 7.70 8.75 5.16
CA TYR A 80 8.62 7.92 4.38
C TYR A 80 7.80 6.86 3.66
N LEU A 81 7.97 6.80 2.34
CA LEU A 81 7.43 5.74 1.51
C LEU A 81 8.51 4.67 1.32
N HIS A 82 8.24 3.48 1.84
CA HIS A 82 9.04 2.28 1.60
C HIS A 82 8.27 1.40 0.62
N ASP A 83 8.78 1.28 -0.60
CA ASP A 83 8.22 0.36 -1.59
C ASP A 83 9.10 -0.89 -1.64
N SER A 84 8.47 -2.05 -1.43
CA SER A 84 9.14 -3.37 -1.42
C SER A 84 9.84 -3.74 -2.73
N LYS A 85 9.55 -3.04 -3.83
CA LYS A 85 10.14 -3.24 -5.16
C LYS A 85 10.81 -1.98 -5.73
N TYR A 86 10.80 -0.84 -5.01
CA TYR A 86 11.51 0.37 -5.43
C TYR A 86 13.01 0.27 -5.17
N GLN A 87 13.78 0.11 -6.23
CA GLN A 87 15.21 0.41 -6.23
C GLN A 87 15.38 1.85 -6.73
N PRO A 88 15.95 2.79 -5.94
CA PRO A 88 16.30 4.10 -6.48
C PRO A 88 17.30 3.86 -7.62
N SER A 89 17.00 4.41 -8.80
CA SER A 89 17.96 4.41 -9.90
C SER A 89 19.27 4.99 -9.38
N LYS A 90 20.37 4.25 -9.54
CA LYS A 90 21.70 4.80 -9.31
C LYS A 90 21.78 6.05 -10.19
N ARG A 91 21.98 7.20 -9.56
CA ARG A 91 22.28 8.43 -10.27
C ARG A 91 23.67 8.19 -10.87
N ASP A 92 23.71 7.89 -12.17
CA ASP A 92 24.96 7.71 -12.89
C ASP A 92 25.85 8.93 -12.61
N SER A 93 27.03 8.64 -12.08
CA SER A 93 28.06 9.62 -11.72
C SER A 93 28.96 9.87 -12.93
#